data_AF-A0A349UNY3-F1
#
_entry.id   AF-A0A349UNY3-F1
#
_cell.length_a   1.000
_cell.length_b   1.000
_cell.length_c   1.000
_cell.angle_alpha   90.00
_cell.angle_beta   90.00
_cell.angle_gamma   90.00
#
_symmetry.space_group_name_H-M   'P 1'
#
loop_
_entity.id
_entity.type
_entity.pdbx_description
1 polymer ?
#
loop_
_entity_poly.entity_id
_entity_poly.type
_entity_poly.pdbx_seq_one_letter_code
_entity_poly.pdbx_strand_id
1 'polypeptide(L)'
;MKGTDMTRAYKYQFREGVDPRDVEDTLLLAFLAAEGVFGEARVRMDGAYNTDREARTVTVDASTAVGQIVNAVFTIFAVKEFGRDAFSVRRLGAEVLA
;
A
#
# COMPACT_ATOMS: atom_id res chain seq x y z
N MET A 1 25.97 6.52 7.09
CA MET A 1 25.47 6.84 5.74
C MET A 1 23.95 6.90 5.80
N LYS A 2 23.34 8.09 5.71
CA LYS A 2 21.88 8.22 5.58
C LYS A 2 21.56 7.92 4.12
N GLY A 3 21.24 6.68 3.82
CA GLY A 3 20.72 6.31 2.51
C GLY A 3 19.35 6.94 2.36
N THR A 4 19.28 8.10 1.72
CA THR A 4 18.04 8.61 1.14
C THR A 4 17.72 7.72 -0.04
N ASP A 5 17.30 6.49 0.22
CA ASP A 5 16.78 5.66 -0.85
C ASP A 5 15.48 6.31 -1.30
N MET A 6 15.41 6.63 -2.60
CA MET A 6 14.26 7.26 -3.22
C MET A 6 13.13 6.23 -3.35
N THR A 7 12.59 5.79 -2.21
CA THR A 7 11.55 4.77 -2.18
C THR A 7 10.30 5.33 -2.87
N ARG A 8 10.03 4.85 -4.09
CA ARG A 8 8.79 5.11 -4.81
C ARG A 8 7.71 4.27 -4.17
N ALA A 9 7.04 4.81 -3.16
CA ALA A 9 5.98 4.11 -2.42
C ALA A 9 4.76 5.02 -2.24
N TYR A 10 3.64 4.43 -1.85
CA TYR A 10 2.48 5.17 -1.36
C TYR A 10 2.28 4.89 0.12
N LYS A 11 2.11 5.96 0.90
CA LYS A 11 1.75 5.89 2.31
C LYS A 11 0.26 6.21 2.47
N TYR A 12 -0.45 5.27 3.06
CA TYR A 12 -1.84 5.37 3.47
C TYR A 12 -1.86 5.71 4.96
N GLN A 13 -2.65 6.72 5.32
CA GLN A 13 -2.90 7.12 6.70
C GLN A 13 -4.38 6.96 7.00
N PHE A 14 -4.71 6.03 7.90
CA PHE A 14 -6.09 5.72 8.29
C PHE A 14 -6.51 6.54 9.51
N ARG A 15 -7.81 6.84 9.60
CA ARG A 15 -8.42 7.53 10.76
C ARG A 15 -8.62 6.57 11.92
N GLU A 16 -8.80 7.12 13.13
CA GLU A 16 -8.94 6.32 14.36
C GLU A 16 -10.11 5.34 14.37
N GLY A 17 -11.17 5.63 13.60
CA GLY A 17 -12.37 4.79 13.51
C GLY A 17 -12.24 3.57 12.58
N VAL A 18 -11.08 3.34 11.97
CA VAL A 18 -10.81 2.15 11.14
C VAL A 18 -9.98 1.17 11.94
N ASP A 19 -10.42 -0.09 12.05
CA ASP A 19 -9.65 -1.13 12.75
C ASP A 19 -8.37 -1.46 11.94
N PRO A 20 -7.17 -1.33 12.53
CA PRO A 20 -5.93 -1.68 11.85
C PRO A 20 -5.84 -3.15 11.40
N ARG A 21 -6.64 -4.06 11.97
CA ARG A 21 -6.73 -5.46 11.50
C ARG A 21 -7.48 -5.55 10.20
N ASP A 22 -8.65 -4.91 10.10
CA ASP A 22 -9.42 -4.87 8.86
C ASP A 22 -8.56 -4.27 7.73
N VAL A 23 -7.82 -3.20 8.00
CA VAL A 23 -6.87 -2.61 7.04
C VAL A 23 -5.83 -3.61 6.54
N GLU A 24 -5.26 -4.43 7.42
CA GLU A 24 -4.27 -5.44 7.05
C GLU A 24 -4.91 -6.59 6.26
N ASP A 25 -6.12 -7.02 6.63
CA ASP A 25 -6.87 -8.03 5.88
C ASP A 25 -7.21 -7.55 4.46
N THR A 26 -7.65 -6.29 4.32
CA THR A 26 -7.86 -5.65 3.00
C THR A 26 -6.58 -5.59 2.18
N LEU A 27 -5.44 -5.32 2.81
CA LEU A 27 -4.13 -5.29 2.15
C LEU A 27 -3.73 -6.68 1.65
N LEU A 28 -3.87 -7.71 2.49
CA LEU A 28 -3.57 -9.10 2.12
C LEU A 28 -4.49 -9.58 0.99
N LEU A 29 -5.76 -9.16 0.97
CA LEU A 29 -6.67 -9.44 -0.14
C LEU A 29 -6.20 -8.78 -1.46
N ALA A 30 -5.61 -7.58 -1.41
CA ALA A 30 -5.02 -6.95 -2.58
C ALA A 30 -3.78 -7.69 -3.10
N PHE A 31 -2.96 -8.24 -2.19
CA PHE A 31 -1.85 -9.13 -2.55
C PHE A 31 -2.36 -10.41 -3.23
N LEU A 32 -3.37 -11.06 -2.67
CA LEU A 32 -4.00 -12.24 -3.28
C LEU A 32 -4.54 -11.94 -4.68
N ALA A 33 -5.17 -10.78 -4.88
CA ALA A 33 -5.62 -10.37 -6.20
C ALA A 33 -4.46 -10.18 -7.20
N ALA A 34 -3.31 -9.66 -6.74
CA ALA A 34 -2.11 -9.52 -7.56
C ALA A 34 -1.50 -10.88 -7.95
N GLU A 35 -1.66 -11.92 -7.12
CA GLU A 35 -1.22 -13.28 -7.46
C GLU A 35 -1.98 -13.85 -8.66
N GLY A 36 -3.26 -13.50 -8.81
CA GLY A 36 -4.05 -13.85 -10.00
C GLY A 36 -3.53 -13.20 -11.30
N VAL A 37 -2.77 -12.10 -11.19
CA VAL A 37 -2.22 -11.37 -12.35
C VAL A 37 -0.78 -11.81 -12.66
N PHE A 38 0.05 -11.97 -11.63
CA PHE A 38 1.50 -12.17 -11.79
C PHE A 38 2.01 -13.55 -11.36
N GLY A 39 1.17 -14.34 -10.68
CA GLY A 39 1.55 -15.57 -10.00
C GLY A 39 2.18 -15.33 -8.62
N GLU A 40 1.95 -16.25 -7.69
CA GLU A 40 2.41 -16.18 -6.30
C GLU A 40 3.92 -15.92 -6.18
N ALA A 41 4.74 -16.66 -6.93
CA ALA A 41 6.19 -16.54 -6.86
C ALA A 41 6.68 -15.12 -7.19
N ARG A 42 6.06 -14.47 -8.18
CA ARG A 42 6.43 -13.10 -8.57
C ARG A 42 5.97 -12.09 -7.54
N VAL A 43 4.76 -12.24 -7.01
CA VAL A 43 4.24 -11.36 -5.94
C VAL A 43 5.12 -11.44 -4.70
N ARG A 44 5.59 -12.64 -4.34
CA ARG A 44 6.50 -12.86 -3.21
C ARG A 44 7.87 -12.18 -3.38
N MET A 45 8.39 -12.09 -4.60
CA MET A 45 9.70 -11.47 -4.87
C MET A 45 9.62 -9.95 -5.02
N ASP A 46 8.58 -9.46 -5.71
CA ASP A 46 8.48 -8.06 -6.14
C ASP A 46 7.52 -7.22 -5.28
N GLY A 47 6.78 -7.86 -4.37
CA GLY A 47 5.83 -7.21 -3.46
C GLY A 47 6.46 -6.87 -2.12
N ALA A 48 6.37 -5.60 -1.71
CA ALA A 48 6.88 -5.14 -0.41
C ALA A 48 5.92 -4.11 0.21
N TYR A 49 5.68 -4.26 1.52
CA TYR A 49 4.87 -3.33 2.30
C TYR A 49 5.34 -3.25 3.76
N ASN A 50 4.88 -2.22 4.46
CA ASN A 50 5.04 -2.06 5.90
C ASN A 50 3.74 -1.55 6.52
N THR A 51 3.32 -2.15 7.64
CA THR A 51 2.17 -1.75 8.44
C THR A 51 2.62 -1.25 9.80
N ASP A 52 2.09 -0.12 10.24
CA ASP A 52 2.25 0.40 11.60
C ASP A 52 0.86 0.58 12.21
N ARG A 53 0.51 -0.29 13.16
CA ARG A 53 -0.82 -0.32 13.78
C ARG A 53 -1.04 0.85 14.73
N GLU A 54 0.01 1.29 15.43
CA GLU A 54 -0.07 2.40 16.37
C GLU A 54 -0.24 3.72 15.61
N ALA A 55 0.60 3.94 14.59
CA ALA A 55 0.48 5.11 13.71
C ALA A 55 -0.69 5.01 12.70
N ARG A 56 -1.34 3.85 12.59
CA ARG A 56 -2.41 3.55 11.61
C ARG A 56 -1.99 3.82 10.18
N THR A 57 -0.82 3.31 9.80
CA THR A 57 -0.26 3.54 8.46
C THR A 57 0.07 2.25 7.74
N VAL A 58 -0.16 2.28 6.42
CA VAL A 58 0.32 1.27 5.49
C VAL A 58 1.22 1.97 4.49
N THR A 59 2.38 1.39 4.21
CA THR A 59 3.24 1.84 3.11
C THR A 59 3.43 0.67 2.16
N VAL A 60 3.14 0.86 0.88
CA VAL A 60 3.31 -0.17 -0.14
C VAL A 60 4.30 0.33 -1.18
N ASP A 61 5.30 -0.50 -1.49
CA ASP A 61 6.25 -0.20 -2.57
C ASP A 61 5.51 -0.03 -3.90
N ALA A 62 5.99 0.87 -4.73
CA ALA A 62 5.48 1.15 -6.08
C ALA A 62 6.64 1.23 -7.10
N SER A 63 7.81 0.70 -6.74
CA SER A 63 8.97 0.59 -7.64
C SER A 63 8.81 -0.57 -8.64
N THR A 64 7.98 -1.56 -8.31
CA THR A 64 7.68 -2.73 -9.16
C THR A 64 6.27 -2.68 -9.75
N ALA A 65 6.03 -3.46 -10.80
CA ALA A 65 4.68 -3.64 -11.37
C ALA A 65 3.72 -4.32 -10.39
N VAL A 66 4.23 -5.25 -9.56
CA VAL A 66 3.46 -5.89 -8.48
C VAL A 66 3.01 -4.82 -7.48
N GLY A 67 3.94 -4.02 -6.97
CA GLY A 67 3.64 -2.95 -6.01
C GLY A 67 2.64 -1.93 -6.55
N GLN A 68 2.73 -1.57 -7.83
CA GLN A 68 1.77 -0.67 -8.49
C GLN A 68 0.36 -1.26 -8.55
N ILE A 69 0.22 -2.55 -8.87
CA ILE A 69 -1.08 -3.23 -8.89
C ILE A 69 -1.65 -3.39 -7.48
N VAL A 70 -0.83 -3.80 -6.51
CA VAL A 70 -1.27 -3.91 -5.11
C VAL A 70 -1.80 -2.55 -4.63
N ASN A 71 -1.10 -1.45 -4.91
CA ASN A 71 -1.56 -0.11 -4.56
C ASN A 71 -2.92 0.25 -5.19
N ALA A 72 -3.10 -0.05 -6.47
CA ALA A 72 -4.36 0.23 -7.17
C ALA A 72 -5.53 -0.58 -6.58
N VAL A 73 -5.32 -1.88 -6.39
CA VAL A 73 -6.35 -2.79 -5.86
C VAL A 73 -6.67 -2.48 -4.40
N PHE A 74 -5.65 -2.29 -3.57
CA PHE A 74 -5.81 -1.93 -2.16
C PHE A 74 -6.59 -0.63 -2.00
N THR A 75 -6.29 0.39 -2.82
CA THR A 75 -7.04 1.65 -2.79
C THR A 75 -8.53 1.43 -3.09
N ILE A 76 -8.85 0.60 -4.09
CA ILE A 76 -10.24 0.31 -4.45
C ILE A 76 -10.96 -0.45 -3.33
N PHE A 77 -10.33 -1.49 -2.77
CA PHE A 77 -10.91 -2.25 -1.66
C PHE A 77 -11.10 -1.38 -0.42
N ALA A 78 -10.08 -0.61 -0.02
CA ALA A 78 -10.15 0.29 1.13
C ALA A 78 -11.25 1.36 0.97
N VAL A 79 -11.44 1.93 -0.23
CA VAL A 79 -12.55 2.87 -0.49
C VAL A 79 -13.91 2.19 -0.35
N LYS A 80 -14.04 0.93 -0.79
CA LYS A 80 -15.30 0.18 -0.70
C LYS A 80 -15.62 -0.27 0.71
N GLU A 81 -14.61 -0.61 1.48
CA GLU A 81 -14.75 -1.17 2.82
C GLU A 81 -14.88 -0.09 3.88
N PHE A 82 -14.00 0.92 3.86
CA PHE A 82 -13.91 1.93 4.91
C PHE A 82 -14.52 3.28 4.51
N GLY A 83 -14.72 3.50 3.20
CA GLY A 83 -15.19 4.77 2.66
C GLY A 83 -14.05 5.70 2.23
N ARG A 84 -14.36 6.59 1.30
CA ARG A 84 -13.36 7.44 0.63
C ARG A 84 -12.59 8.37 1.57
N ASP A 85 -13.24 8.83 2.63
CA ASP A 85 -12.67 9.77 3.60
C ASP A 85 -11.99 9.06 4.78
N ALA A 86 -12.02 7.73 4.86
CA ALA A 86 -11.46 6.98 5.99
C ALA A 86 -9.92 6.99 6.03
N PHE A 87 -9.28 7.37 4.93
CA PHE A 87 -7.84 7.46 4.83
C PHE A 87 -7.39 8.55 3.86
N SER A 88 -6.11 8.89 3.93
CA SER A 88 -5.43 9.71 2.93
C SER A 88 -4.26 8.93 2.34
N VAL A 89 -3.89 9.26 1.10
CA VAL A 89 -2.77 8.62 0.39
C VAL A 89 -1.77 9.69 -0.03
N ARG A 90 -0.49 9.46 0.23
CA ARG A 90 0.59 10.33 -0.21
C ARG A 90 1.71 9.53 -0.86
N ARG A 91 2.19 10.02 -2.00
CA ARG A 91 3.38 9.46 -2.66
C ARG A 91 4.64 9.82 -1.86
N LEU A 92 5.50 8.84 -1.64
CA LEU A 92 6.85 9.01 -1.10
C LEU A 92 7.85 9.04 -2.27
N GLY A 93 8.91 9.85 -2.15
CA GLY A 93 9.96 9.94 -3.19
C GLY A 93 9.55 10.66 -4.48
N ALA A 94 8.64 11.64 -4.42
CA ALA A 94 8.34 12.53 -5.53
C ALA A 94 9.01 13.90 -5.29
N GLU A 95 10.15 14.16 -5.94
CA GLU A 95 10.45 15.54 -6.30
C GLU A 95 9.56 15.85 -7.50
N VAL A 96 8.59 16.74 -7.31
CA VAL A 96 7.85 17.31 -8.42
C VAL A 96 8.84 18.26 -9.11
N LEU A 97 9.38 17.85 -10.25
CA LEU A 97 10.08 18.79 -11.12
C LEU A 97 9.05 19.83 -11.57
N ALA A 98 9.24 21.07 -11.10
CA ALA A 98 8.49 22.24 -11.54
C ALA A 98 8.95 22.68 -12.93
#